data_AF-A0A1D6KFY6-F1
#
_entry.id   AF-A0A1D6KFY6-F1
#
_cell.length_a   1.000
_cell.length_b   1.000
_cell.length_c   1.000
_cell.angle_alpha   90.00
_cell.angle_beta   90.00
_cell.angle_gamma   90.00
#
_symmetry.space_group_name_H-M   'P 1'
#
loop_
_entity.id
_entity.type
_entity.pdbx_description
1 polymer ?
#
loop_
_entity_poly.entity_id
_entity_poly.type
_entity_poly.pdbx_seq_one_letter_code
_entity_poly.pdbx_strand_id
1 'polypeptide(L)' 'MAFGLIMCFVDRNAAQCLDCLSRAPPGIAAACPGSRSVDAAYDACVLRYSVAPIPAAADLDYDPSVTAAI' A
#
# COMPACT_ATOMS: atom_id res chain seq x y z
N MET A 1 -11.31 4.41 -14.19
CA MET A 1 -11.60 3.59 -13.00
C MET A 1 -10.29 3.34 -12.26
N ALA A 2 -10.34 3.34 -10.93
CA ALA A 2 -9.23 3.03 -10.06
C ALA A 2 -9.75 2.16 -8.90
N PHE A 3 -8.93 1.21 -8.46
CA PHE A 3 -9.17 0.34 -7.33
C PHE A 3 -8.16 0.68 -6.25
N GLY A 4 -8.59 0.63 -4.98
CA GLY A 4 -7.72 0.96 -3.85
C GLY A 4 -8.01 0.07 -2.65
N LEU A 5 -6.96 -0.26 -1.91
CA LEU A 5 -7.02 -0.88 -0.60
C LEU A 5 -6.16 -0.06 0.37
N ILE A 6 -6.61 0.02 1.61
CA ILE A 6 -5.80 0.53 2.70
C ILE A 6 -6.17 -0.23 3.96
N MET A 7 -5.17 -0.70 4.70
CA MET A 7 -5.38 -1.46 5.92
C MET A 7 -4.24 -1.24 6.91
N CYS A 8 -4.55 -1.36 8.19
CA CYS A 8 -3.57 -1.28 9.27
C CYS A 8 -3.05 -2.66 9.66
N PHE A 9 -1.83 -2.71 10.19
CA PHE A 9 -1.34 -3.92 10.83
C PHE A 9 -2.03 -4.14 12.18
N VAL A 10 -2.31 -5.40 12.50
CA VAL A 10 -3.06 -5.79 13.70
C VAL A 10 -2.30 -5.53 14.99
N ASP A 11 -0.97 -5.43 14.93
CA ASP A 11 -0.08 -5.18 16.06
C ASP A 11 0.09 -3.68 16.38
N ARG A 12 -0.62 -2.80 15.66
CA ARG A 12 -0.57 -1.35 15.87
C ARG A 12 -1.80 -0.86 16.61
N ASN A 13 -1.61 0.17 17.44
CA ASN A 13 -2.73 0.77 18.16
C ASN A 13 -3.56 1.69 17.26
N ALA A 14 -4.80 1.98 17.70
CA ALA A 14 -5.76 2.74 16.92
C ALA A 14 -5.26 4.15 16.52
N ALA A 15 -4.50 4.82 17.39
CA ALA A 15 -3.95 6.15 17.10
C ALA A 15 -2.90 6.11 15.99
N GLN A 16 -1.95 5.15 16.06
CA GLN A 16 -0.95 4.94 15.01
C GLN A 16 -1.60 4.58 13.67
N CYS A 17 -2.61 3.70 13.69
CA CYS A 17 -3.37 3.34 12.51
C CYS A 17 -4.03 4.58 11.89
N LEU A 18 -4.78 5.35 12.69
CA LEU A 18 -5.50 6.53 12.19
C LEU A 18 -4.54 7.59 11.60
N ASP A 19 -3.42 7.86 12.28
CA ASP A 19 -2.40 8.78 11.78
C ASP A 19 -1.84 8.29 10.43
N CYS A 20 -1.49 7.01 10.32
CA CYS A 20 -1.01 6.41 9.08
C CYS A 20 -2.02 6.49 7.94
N LEU A 21 -3.28 6.13 8.19
CA LEU A 21 -4.36 6.19 7.19
C LEU A 21 -4.58 7.62 6.66
N SER A 22 -4.37 8.63 7.52
CA SER A 22 -4.51 10.03 7.12
C SER A 22 -3.33 10.57 6.29
N ARG A 23 -2.10 10.10 6.59
CA ARG A 23 -0.86 10.60 5.96
C ARG A 23 -0.45 9.81 4.73
N ALA A 24 -0.74 8.51 4.69
CA ALA A 24 -0.28 7.63 3.61
C ALA A 24 -0.79 8.07 2.22
N PRO A 25 -2.08 8.40 2.00
CA PRO A 25 -2.56 8.79 0.68
C PRO A 25 -1.89 10.05 0.10
N PRO A 26 -1.83 11.21 0.80
CA PRO A 26 -1.12 12.37 0.27
C PRO A 26 0.40 12.15 0.20
N GLY A 27 0.98 11.38 1.14
CA GLY A 27 2.40 11.07 1.17
C GLY A 27 2.84 10.27 -0.06
N ILE A 28 2.11 9.21 -0.41
CA ILE A 28 2.46 8.37 -1.56
C ILE A 28 2.19 9.07 -2.89
N ALA A 29 1.15 9.89 -2.97
CA ALA A 29 0.88 10.69 -4.16
C ALA A 29 2.00 11.71 -4.44
N ALA A 30 2.62 12.25 -3.39
CA ALA A 30 3.78 13.12 -3.50
C ALA A 30 5.07 12.36 -3.85
N ALA A 31 5.25 11.15 -3.30
CA ALA A 31 6.43 10.32 -3.58
C ALA A 31 6.43 9.72 -5.00
N CYS A 32 5.25 9.37 -5.52
CA CYS A 32 5.07 8.75 -6.84
C CYS A 32 4.10 9.56 -7.72
N PRO A 33 4.46 10.79 -8.12
CA PRO A 33 3.56 11.68 -8.85
C PRO A 33 3.18 11.09 -10.21
N GLY A 34 1.88 11.06 -10.51
CA GLY A 34 1.35 10.54 -11.78
C GLY A 34 1.34 9.01 -11.89
N SER A 35 1.84 8.29 -10.88
CA SER A 35 1.74 6.83 -10.89
C SER A 35 0.29 6.39 -10.81
N ARG A 36 -0.08 5.43 -11.66
CA ARG A 36 -1.42 4.84 -11.75
C ARG A 36 -1.55 3.51 -11.00
N SER A 37 -0.42 2.97 -10.53
CA SER A 37 -0.35 1.77 -9.72
C SER A 37 0.75 1.92 -8.67
N VAL A 38 0.41 1.76 -7.39
CA VAL A 38 1.37 1.84 -6.30
C VAL A 38 1.04 0.82 -5.23
N ASP A 39 2.09 0.19 -4.73
CA ASP A 39 2.09 -0.70 -3.57
C ASP A 39 3.03 -0.08 -2.52
N ALA A 40 2.47 0.40 -1.41
CA ALA A 40 3.22 1.09 -0.36
C ALA A 40 2.99 0.44 0.99
N ALA A 41 4.08 0.19 1.71
CA ALA A 41 4.07 -0.26 3.09
C ALA A 41 4.68 0.81 3.99
N TYR A 42 3.91 1.25 4.98
CA TYR A 42 4.34 2.13 6.07
C TYR A 42 4.37 1.33 7.37
N ASP A 43 4.97 1.91 8.42
CA ASP A 43 5.12 1.22 9.71
C ASP A 43 3.81 0.72 10.32
N ALA A 44 2.69 1.41 10.05
CA ALA A 44 1.39 1.10 10.64
C ALA A 44 0.28 0.73 9.65
N CYS A 45 0.48 0.93 8.36
CA CYS A 45 -0.53 0.64 7.35
C CYS A 45 0.10 0.31 6.00
N VAL A 46 -0.64 -0.44 5.19
CA VAL A 46 -0.33 -0.65 3.78
C VAL A 46 -1.39 0.03 2.93
N LEU A 47 -0.96 0.59 1.82
CA LEU A 47 -1.80 1.28 0.85
C LEU A 47 -1.47 0.75 -0.53
N ARG A 48 -2.51 0.36 -1.27
CA ARG A 48 -2.38 -0.12 -2.64
C ARG A 48 -3.41 0.56 -3.52
N TYR A 49 -3.02 1.04 -4.70
CA TYR A 49 -3.98 1.44 -5.72
C TYR A 49 -3.52 1.00 -7.10
N SER A 50 -4.47 0.74 -7.98
CA SER A 50 -4.19 0.30 -9.35
C SER A 50 -5.36 0.59 -10.29
N VAL A 51 -5.06 0.61 -11.58
CA VAL A 51 -6.09 0.69 -12.64
C VAL A 51 -6.83 -0.63 -12.84
N ALA A 52 -6.17 -1.74 -12.52
CA ALA A 52 -6.76 -3.08 -12.51
C ALA A 52 -7.32 -3.43 -11.13
N PRO A 53 -8.30 -4.34 -11.02
CA PRO A 53 -8.82 -4.79 -9.73
C PRO A 53 -7.72 -5.39 -8.86
N ILE A 54 -7.78 -5.09 -7.55
CA ILE A 54 -6.90 -5.70 -6.56
C ILE A 54 -7.49 -7.08 -6.21
N PRO A 55 -6.76 -8.18 -6.42
CA PRO A 55 -7.24 -9.52 -6.08
C PRO A 55 -7.33 -9.69 -4.55
N ALA A 56 -8.33 -10.45 -4.10
CA ALA A 56 -8.44 -10.87 -2.70
C ALA A 56 -7.49 -12.04 -2.35
N ALA A 57 -7.05 -12.79 -3.36
CA ALA A 57 -6.09 -13.87 -3.18
C ALA A 57 -4.67 -13.31 -2.99
N ALA A 58 -3.90 -13.96 -2.13
CA ALA A 58 -2.48 -13.69 -2.02
C ALA A 58 -1.76 -14.15 -3.30
N ASP A 59 -0.85 -13.31 -3.78
CA ASP A 59 0.09 -13.69 -4.81
C ASP A 59 1.22 -14.48 -4.15
N LEU A 60 1.22 -15.81 -4.33
CA LEU A 60 2.23 -16.71 -3.76
C LEU A 60 3.46 -16.84 -4.66
N ASP A 61 3.39 -16.32 -5.89
CA ASP A 61 4.50 -16.25 -6.82
C ASP A 61 5.29 -14.94 -6.68
N TYR A 62 4.80 -14.01 -5.83
CA TYR A 62 5.51 -12.80 -5.45
C TYR A 62 6.73 -13.14 -4.58
N ASP A 63 7.90 -13.18 -5.22
CA ASP A 63 9.19 -13.33 -4.55
C ASP A 63 9.79 -11.94 -4.23
N PRO A 64 9.77 -11.49 -2.95
CA PRO A 64 10.35 -10.20 -2.56
C PRO A 64 11.88 -10.18 -2.67
N SER A 65 12.53 -11.35 -2.72
CA SER A 65 13.98 -11.48 -2.92
C SER A 65 14.42 -11.13 -4.35
N VAL A 66 13.56 -11.32 -5.35
CA VAL A 66 13.84 -10.96 -6.75
C VAL A 66 13.67 -9.46 -7.01
N THR A 67 12.76 -8.78 -6.30
CA THR A 67 12.47 -7.34 -6.51
C THR A 67 13.44 -6.40 -5.79
N ALA A 68 14.09 -6.83 -4.70
CA ALA A 68 15.12 -6.04 -4.01
C ALA A 68 16.51 -6.07 -4.68
N ALA A 69 16.67 -6.88 -5.74
CA ALA A 69 17.94 -7.10 -6.45
C ALA A 69 18.10 -6.27 -7.73
N ILE A 70 17.17 -5.34 -8.02
CA ILE A 70 17.23 -4.41 -9.17
C ILE A 70 17.40 -2.97 -8.73
#